data_AF-A0A3C2ARE1-F1
#
_entry.id   AF-A0A3C2ARE1-F1
#
_cell.length_a   1.000
_cell.length_b   1.000
_cell.length_c   1.000
_cell.angle_alpha   90.00
_cell.angle_beta   90.00
_cell.angle_gamma   90.00
#
_symmetry.space_group_name_H-M   'P 1'
#
loop_
_entity.id
_entity.type
_entity.pdbx_description
1 polymer ?
#
loop_
_entity_poly.entity_id
_entity_poly.type
_entity_poly.pdbx_seq_one_letter_code
_entity_poly.pdbx_strand_id
1 'polypeptide(L)'
;LHLHHEDFTGQYGKFYGSYRDAAWYINQKAAFEAAAREMGYAKVSQQKGAVAQSIAAYVNAGGFLFAMCSATDSYDIALAAINTDICEPMFDGDGMTPGAAYAMDYSATFAFDNFELFTNPMRYEYSNIDVTEQRVRSMKEPQDFFELFDFSAKYDVVPTILVQNHTDLVRGFYGQTTAYRPATIKSSTTILGKSVVDGAARYIHGSYGEGYWTFYGGHDPEDYQHRVGDPPTDLNNHPNSPGYRLILNNILFPAAKKPPQKT
;
A
#
# COMPACT_ATOMS: atom_id res chain seq x y z
N LEU A 1 -10.62 7.72 4.08
CA LEU A 1 -10.69 6.26 3.79
C LEU A 1 -9.42 5.62 4.31
N HIS A 2 -9.55 4.56 5.11
CA HIS A 2 -8.41 3.75 5.55
C HIS A 2 -8.51 2.39 4.87
N LEU A 3 -7.47 2.02 4.13
CA LEU A 3 -7.33 0.73 3.47
C LEU A 3 -6.24 -0.08 4.14
N HIS A 4 -6.57 -1.33 4.45
CA HIS A 4 -5.63 -2.28 5.00
C HIS A 4 -5.87 -3.61 4.29
N HIS A 5 -4.82 -4.20 3.71
CA HIS A 5 -4.83 -5.57 3.17
C HIS A 5 -5.62 -5.79 1.89
N GLU A 6 -5.97 -4.71 1.21
CA GLU A 6 -6.69 -4.79 -0.05
C GLU A 6 -5.73 -5.10 -1.20
N ASP A 7 -6.15 -5.94 -2.14
CA ASP A 7 -5.49 -6.14 -3.42
C ASP A 7 -6.40 -5.59 -4.52
N PHE A 8 -5.92 -4.55 -5.21
CA PHE A 8 -6.66 -3.91 -6.31
C PHE A 8 -6.33 -4.50 -7.68
N THR A 9 -5.35 -5.39 -7.79
CA THR A 9 -4.90 -5.93 -9.08
C THR A 9 -5.80 -7.03 -9.63
N GLY A 10 -6.58 -7.68 -8.77
CA GLY A 10 -7.35 -8.88 -9.13
C GLY A 10 -6.51 -10.17 -9.15
N GLN A 11 -5.29 -10.15 -8.59
CA GLN A 11 -4.41 -11.31 -8.47
C GLN A 11 -4.52 -12.02 -7.12
N TYR A 12 -5.55 -11.71 -6.34
CA TYR A 12 -5.94 -12.38 -5.10
C TYR A 12 -4.82 -12.44 -4.05
N GLY A 13 -4.18 -11.31 -3.80
CA GLY A 13 -3.07 -11.23 -2.84
C GLY A 13 -1.78 -11.87 -3.34
N LYS A 14 -1.72 -12.29 -4.61
CA LYS A 14 -0.67 -13.13 -5.18
C LYS A 14 -0.31 -14.37 -4.35
N PHE A 15 -1.30 -14.90 -3.62
CA PHE A 15 -1.15 -16.08 -2.80
C PHE A 15 -1.13 -17.40 -3.58
N TYR A 16 -1.35 -17.36 -4.91
CA TYR A 16 -1.44 -18.55 -5.75
C TYR A 16 -0.24 -19.50 -5.59
N GLY A 17 0.98 -18.97 -5.57
CA GLY A 17 2.20 -19.80 -5.47
C GLY A 17 2.28 -20.67 -4.21
N SER A 18 1.80 -20.15 -3.07
CA SER A 18 1.90 -20.82 -1.77
C SER A 18 0.60 -21.47 -1.31
N TYR A 19 -0.55 -21.01 -1.80
CA TYR A 19 -1.85 -21.33 -1.22
C TYR A 19 -2.95 -21.68 -2.23
N ARG A 20 -2.64 -21.91 -3.51
CA ARG A 20 -3.66 -22.27 -4.53
C ARG A 20 -4.59 -23.43 -4.15
N ASP A 21 -4.08 -24.39 -3.36
CA ASP A 21 -4.83 -25.58 -2.93
C ASP A 21 -5.44 -25.40 -1.52
N ALA A 22 -5.21 -24.27 -0.86
CA ALA A 22 -5.75 -24.00 0.47
C ALA A 22 -7.23 -23.64 0.40
N ALA A 23 -8.05 -24.26 1.25
CA ALA A 23 -9.50 -24.06 1.26
C ALA A 23 -9.89 -22.58 1.46
N TRP A 24 -9.18 -21.84 2.31
CA TRP A 24 -9.45 -20.42 2.54
C TRP A 24 -9.21 -19.57 1.29
N TYR A 25 -8.18 -19.89 0.50
CA TYR A 25 -7.84 -19.15 -0.73
C TYR A 25 -8.88 -19.42 -1.82
N ILE A 26 -9.25 -20.69 -2.01
CA ILE A 26 -10.31 -21.09 -2.96
C ILE A 26 -11.63 -20.40 -2.63
N ASN A 27 -12.01 -20.39 -1.34
CA ASN A 27 -13.24 -19.74 -0.89
C ASN A 27 -13.19 -18.22 -1.04
N GLN A 28 -12.06 -17.58 -0.73
CA GLN A 28 -11.87 -16.15 -0.89
C GLN A 28 -11.97 -15.74 -2.37
N LYS A 29 -11.30 -16.48 -3.26
CA LYS A 29 -11.39 -16.27 -4.71
C LYS A 29 -12.85 -16.35 -5.18
N ALA A 30 -13.56 -17.42 -4.82
CA ALA A 30 -14.97 -17.59 -5.20
C ALA A 30 -15.87 -16.45 -4.67
N ALA A 31 -15.61 -15.97 -3.45
CA ALA A 31 -16.34 -14.85 -2.85
C ALA A 31 -16.10 -13.54 -3.60
N PHE A 32 -14.86 -13.24 -4.00
CA PHE A 32 -14.54 -12.05 -4.79
C PHE A 32 -15.15 -12.09 -6.19
N GLU A 33 -15.12 -13.24 -6.86
CA GLU A 33 -15.79 -13.41 -8.16
C GLU A 33 -17.31 -13.27 -8.05
N ALA A 34 -17.93 -13.78 -6.98
CA ALA A 34 -19.36 -13.60 -6.72
C ALA A 34 -19.71 -12.12 -6.50
N ALA A 35 -18.95 -11.41 -5.67
CA ALA A 35 -19.14 -9.98 -5.43
C ALA A 35 -18.95 -9.13 -6.69
N ALA A 36 -17.95 -9.45 -7.54
CA ALA A 36 -17.75 -8.76 -8.81
C ALA A 36 -18.96 -8.94 -9.74
N ARG A 37 -19.48 -10.17 -9.87
CA ARG A 37 -20.68 -10.45 -10.67
C ARG A 37 -21.93 -9.77 -10.13
N GLU A 38 -22.12 -9.72 -8.81
CA GLU A 38 -23.24 -9.03 -8.17
C GLU A 38 -23.24 -7.53 -8.51
N MET A 39 -22.06 -6.92 -8.62
CA MET A 39 -21.89 -5.53 -9.03
C MET A 39 -21.89 -5.33 -10.56
N GLY A 40 -22.10 -6.38 -11.35
CA GLY A 40 -22.18 -6.32 -12.81
C GLY A 40 -20.85 -6.35 -13.55
N TYR A 41 -19.74 -6.68 -12.88
CA TYR A 41 -18.44 -6.84 -13.52
C TYR A 41 -18.18 -8.29 -13.94
N ALA A 42 -17.51 -8.47 -15.09
CA ALA A 42 -17.13 -9.79 -15.56
C ALA A 42 -15.92 -10.36 -14.81
N LYS A 43 -15.02 -9.49 -14.36
CA LYS A 43 -13.76 -9.84 -13.69
C LYS A 43 -13.56 -9.07 -12.40
N VAL A 44 -12.84 -9.68 -11.46
CA VAL A 44 -12.43 -9.02 -10.21
C VAL A 44 -11.48 -7.86 -10.50
N SER A 45 -10.53 -8.01 -11.44
CA SER A 45 -9.63 -6.92 -11.87
C SER A 45 -10.39 -5.67 -12.34
N GLN A 46 -11.46 -5.86 -13.13
CA GLN A 46 -12.34 -4.77 -13.57
C GLN A 46 -13.08 -4.11 -12.40
N GLN A 47 -13.65 -4.92 -11.49
CA GLN A 47 -14.35 -4.43 -10.31
C GLN A 47 -13.40 -3.62 -9.41
N LYS A 48 -12.21 -4.14 -9.13
CA LYS A 48 -11.20 -3.47 -8.31
C LYS A 48 -10.66 -2.21 -8.99
N GLY A 49 -10.45 -2.23 -10.30
CA GLY A 49 -10.09 -1.04 -11.07
C GLY A 49 -11.13 0.07 -10.94
N ALA A 50 -12.42 -0.25 -11.05
CA ALA A 50 -13.50 0.72 -10.85
C ALA A 50 -13.57 1.27 -9.41
N VAL A 51 -13.31 0.43 -8.41
CA VAL A 51 -13.19 0.88 -7.01
C VAL A 51 -11.97 1.81 -6.85
N ALA A 52 -10.82 1.46 -7.43
CA ALA A 52 -9.62 2.30 -7.39
C ALA A 52 -9.87 3.68 -8.02
N GLN A 53 -10.52 3.74 -9.19
CA GLN A 53 -10.93 5.01 -9.80
C GLN A 53 -11.90 5.81 -8.92
N SER A 54 -12.84 5.15 -8.25
CA SER A 54 -13.79 5.80 -7.34
C SER A 54 -13.08 6.40 -6.12
N ILE A 55 -12.10 5.71 -5.56
CA ILE A 55 -11.26 6.23 -4.47
C ILE A 55 -10.41 7.38 -4.98
N ALA A 56 -9.82 7.29 -6.17
CA ALA A 56 -9.04 8.37 -6.76
C ALA A 56 -9.89 9.63 -6.96
N ALA A 57 -11.14 9.49 -7.41
CA ALA A 57 -12.09 10.58 -7.51
C ALA A 57 -12.44 11.19 -6.14
N TYR A 58 -12.63 10.36 -5.11
CA TYR A 58 -12.84 10.81 -3.73
C TYR A 58 -11.65 11.63 -3.21
N VAL A 59 -10.42 11.17 -3.41
CA VAL A 59 -9.22 11.91 -3.00
C VAL A 59 -9.10 13.20 -3.81
N ASN A 60 -9.29 13.15 -5.13
CA ASN A 60 -9.27 14.33 -5.99
C ASN A 60 -10.25 15.42 -5.54
N ALA A 61 -11.39 15.05 -4.97
CA ALA A 61 -12.41 15.94 -4.44
C ALA A 61 -12.13 16.47 -3.00
N GLY A 62 -10.91 16.30 -2.48
CA GLY A 62 -10.53 16.75 -1.13
C GLY A 62 -10.54 15.65 -0.07
N GLY A 63 -10.77 14.40 -0.48
CA GLY A 63 -10.73 13.25 0.42
C GLY A 63 -9.31 12.93 0.91
N PHE A 64 -9.23 12.27 2.07
CA PHE A 64 -7.98 11.70 2.58
C PHE A 64 -7.97 10.17 2.44
N LEU A 65 -6.89 9.64 1.84
CA LEU A 65 -6.62 8.21 1.73
C LEU A 65 -5.42 7.82 2.60
N PHE A 66 -5.60 6.87 3.50
CA PHE A 66 -4.51 6.20 4.19
C PHE A 66 -4.52 4.73 3.79
N ALA A 67 -3.41 4.21 3.28
CA ALA A 67 -3.29 2.81 2.86
C ALA A 67 -2.04 2.16 3.45
N MET A 68 -2.17 0.86 3.75
CA MET A 68 -1.09 0.05 4.33
C MET A 68 -0.99 -1.32 3.68
N CYS A 69 0.18 -1.94 3.83
CA CYS A 69 0.47 -3.27 3.32
C CYS A 69 0.19 -3.34 1.80
N SER A 70 -0.44 -4.42 1.31
CA SER A 70 -0.76 -4.64 -0.11
C SER A 70 -1.57 -3.51 -0.75
N ALA A 71 -2.36 -2.76 0.04
CA ALA A 71 -3.22 -1.70 -0.50
C ALA A 71 -2.43 -0.50 -1.05
N THR A 72 -1.11 -0.47 -0.87
CA THR A 72 -0.27 0.66 -1.28
C THR A 72 0.18 0.53 -2.73
N ASP A 73 1.02 -0.45 -3.04
CA ASP A 73 1.50 -0.69 -4.41
C ASP A 73 0.41 -1.28 -5.32
N SER A 74 -0.43 -2.20 -4.82
CA SER A 74 -1.52 -2.78 -5.64
C SER A 74 -2.50 -1.72 -6.13
N TYR A 75 -2.74 -0.66 -5.36
CA TYR A 75 -3.63 0.44 -5.72
C TYR A 75 -3.09 1.25 -6.90
N ASP A 76 -1.83 1.66 -6.84
CA ASP A 76 -1.17 2.35 -7.95
C ASP A 76 -1.00 1.44 -9.18
N ILE A 77 -0.73 0.14 -8.97
CA ILE A 77 -0.70 -0.84 -10.06
C ILE A 77 -2.06 -0.92 -10.76
N ALA A 78 -3.16 -0.99 -10.01
CA ALA A 78 -4.50 -1.04 -10.58
C ALA A 78 -4.88 0.24 -11.34
N LEU A 79 -4.49 1.41 -10.83
CA LEU A 79 -4.68 2.67 -11.54
C LEU A 79 -3.89 2.73 -12.85
N ALA A 80 -2.64 2.27 -12.85
CA ALA A 80 -1.83 2.21 -14.06
C ALA A 80 -2.33 1.16 -15.07
N ALA A 81 -2.93 0.07 -14.58
CA ALA A 81 -3.48 -1.01 -15.40
C ALA A 81 -4.96 -0.83 -15.77
N ILE A 82 -5.57 0.33 -15.57
CA ILE A 82 -7.04 0.47 -15.61
C ILE A 82 -7.69 0.02 -16.93
N ASN A 83 -6.96 0.13 -18.05
CA ASN A 83 -7.41 -0.29 -19.39
C ASN A 83 -6.64 -1.50 -19.93
N THR A 84 -5.86 -2.17 -19.09
CA THR A 84 -4.91 -3.21 -19.48
C THR A 84 -5.08 -4.42 -18.57
N ASP A 85 -5.35 -5.58 -19.16
CA ASP A 85 -5.40 -6.81 -18.36
C ASP A 85 -4.00 -7.27 -17.98
N ILE A 86 -3.74 -7.33 -16.67
CA ILE A 86 -2.48 -7.78 -16.05
C ILE A 86 -2.61 -9.15 -15.38
N CYS A 87 -3.79 -9.78 -15.43
CA CYS A 87 -4.03 -11.09 -14.83
C CYS A 87 -3.67 -12.22 -15.81
N GLU A 88 -3.21 -13.33 -15.24
CA GLU A 88 -2.93 -14.59 -15.94
C GLU A 88 -4.08 -15.60 -15.72
N PRO A 89 -4.19 -16.67 -16.55
CA PRO A 89 -5.39 -17.52 -16.60
C PRO A 89 -5.81 -18.20 -15.29
N MET A 90 -4.89 -18.38 -14.36
CA MET A 90 -5.23 -18.95 -13.04
C MET A 90 -6.03 -17.99 -12.15
N PHE A 91 -6.02 -16.69 -12.45
CA PHE A 91 -6.74 -15.67 -11.68
C PHE A 91 -8.18 -15.49 -12.18
N ASP A 92 -8.41 -15.32 -13.48
CA ASP A 92 -9.74 -15.01 -14.05
C ASP A 92 -10.08 -15.75 -15.36
N GLY A 93 -9.22 -16.68 -15.80
CA GLY A 93 -9.55 -17.66 -16.84
C GLY A 93 -9.08 -17.32 -18.26
N ASP A 94 -8.55 -16.12 -18.49
CA ASP A 94 -7.94 -15.72 -19.76
C ASP A 94 -6.52 -15.15 -19.58
N GLY A 95 -5.85 -14.91 -20.69
CA GLY A 95 -4.44 -14.50 -20.69
C GLY A 95 -4.29 -13.00 -20.52
N MET A 96 -3.17 -12.61 -19.90
CA MET A 96 -2.74 -11.22 -19.80
C MET A 96 -2.70 -10.55 -21.17
N THR A 97 -3.00 -9.24 -21.23
CA THR A 97 -2.92 -8.47 -22.48
C THR A 97 -1.51 -8.58 -23.08
N PRO A 98 -1.36 -8.94 -24.36
CA PRO A 98 -0.05 -8.99 -25.01
C PRO A 98 0.65 -7.63 -24.93
N GLY A 99 1.84 -7.60 -24.31
CA GLY A 99 2.56 -6.35 -24.09
C GLY A 99 1.98 -5.45 -23.00
N ALA A 100 1.21 -6.00 -22.04
CA ALA A 100 0.61 -5.25 -20.92
C ALA A 100 1.57 -4.26 -20.25
N ALA A 101 2.84 -4.65 -20.05
CA ALA A 101 3.85 -3.77 -19.47
C ALA A 101 4.05 -2.43 -20.21
N TYR A 102 3.86 -2.40 -21.53
CA TYR A 102 3.96 -1.19 -22.35
C TYR A 102 2.68 -0.36 -22.39
N ALA A 103 1.56 -0.91 -21.91
CA ALA A 103 0.24 -0.29 -21.91
C ALA A 103 -0.13 0.29 -20.53
N MET A 104 0.80 0.29 -19.58
CA MET A 104 0.61 0.88 -18.26
C MET A 104 0.62 2.41 -18.32
N ASP A 105 -0.36 3.05 -17.68
CA ASP A 105 -0.45 4.51 -17.57
C ASP A 105 -0.04 4.99 -16.17
N TYR A 106 1.25 5.29 -16.00
CA TYR A 106 1.77 5.79 -14.73
C TYR A 106 1.30 7.22 -14.41
N SER A 107 0.68 7.96 -15.34
CA SER A 107 0.18 9.31 -15.03
C SER A 107 -1.01 9.27 -14.06
N ALA A 108 -1.76 8.16 -14.04
CA ALA A 108 -2.92 7.95 -13.17
C ALA A 108 -2.58 7.60 -11.71
N THR A 109 -1.33 7.19 -11.43
CA THR A 109 -0.91 6.71 -10.11
C THR A 109 -0.64 7.85 -9.12
N PHE A 110 -0.63 7.55 -7.83
CA PHE A 110 -0.41 8.54 -6.79
C PHE A 110 1.08 8.70 -6.47
N ALA A 111 1.74 7.59 -6.16
CA ALA A 111 3.03 7.57 -5.50
C ALA A 111 4.14 7.07 -6.42
N PHE A 112 3.84 6.12 -7.30
CA PHE A 112 4.85 5.35 -8.02
C PHE A 112 4.82 5.57 -9.54
N ASP A 113 5.99 5.53 -10.17
CA ASP A 113 6.16 5.69 -11.62
C ASP A 113 7.25 4.73 -12.12
N ASN A 114 7.19 4.36 -13.40
CA ASN A 114 8.14 3.50 -14.11
C ASN A 114 8.50 2.20 -13.36
N PHE A 115 7.54 1.61 -12.66
CA PHE A 115 7.72 0.29 -12.02
C PHE A 115 7.50 -0.85 -13.01
N GLU A 116 8.17 -1.97 -12.78
CA GLU A 116 8.08 -3.17 -13.61
C GLU A 116 7.20 -4.22 -12.92
N LEU A 117 6.21 -4.75 -13.64
CA LEU A 117 5.36 -5.83 -13.15
C LEU A 117 6.09 -7.17 -13.18
N PHE A 118 5.81 -8.01 -12.18
CA PHE A 118 6.25 -9.39 -12.15
C PHE A 118 5.10 -10.31 -12.54
N THR A 119 5.15 -10.85 -13.75
CA THR A 119 4.06 -11.64 -14.33
C THR A 119 4.01 -13.09 -13.87
N ASN A 120 5.08 -13.59 -13.23
CA ASN A 120 5.09 -14.96 -12.71
C ASN A 120 4.05 -15.09 -11.57
N PRO A 121 3.00 -15.92 -11.73
CA PRO A 121 1.96 -16.10 -10.72
C PRO A 121 2.44 -16.88 -9.49
N MET A 122 3.58 -17.55 -9.58
CA MET A 122 4.23 -18.23 -8.45
C MET A 122 5.10 -17.29 -7.61
N ARG A 123 5.34 -16.06 -8.08
CA ARG A 123 6.07 -15.04 -7.35
C ARG A 123 5.08 -14.20 -6.55
N TYR A 124 5.39 -14.01 -5.27
CA TYR A 124 4.54 -13.32 -4.31
C TYR A 124 4.40 -11.82 -4.62
N GLU A 125 5.49 -11.17 -5.03
CA GLU A 125 5.47 -9.73 -5.32
C GLU A 125 4.79 -9.39 -6.64
N TYR A 126 4.07 -8.25 -6.66
CA TYR A 126 3.40 -7.72 -7.85
C TYR A 126 4.36 -7.01 -8.81
N SER A 127 5.33 -6.27 -8.26
CA SER A 127 6.20 -5.39 -9.03
C SER A 127 7.53 -5.12 -8.32
N ASN A 128 8.43 -4.38 -8.97
CA ASN A 128 9.67 -3.92 -8.35
C ASN A 128 9.50 -2.73 -7.38
N ILE A 129 8.27 -2.26 -7.11
CA ILE A 129 7.99 -1.23 -6.09
C ILE A 129 8.43 -1.71 -4.72
N ASP A 130 8.02 -2.92 -4.33
CA ASP A 130 8.38 -3.47 -3.02
C ASP A 130 9.76 -4.11 -3.02
N VAL A 131 10.43 -4.02 -1.88
CA VAL A 131 11.75 -4.63 -1.63
C VAL A 131 11.69 -5.82 -0.66
N THR A 132 10.51 -6.26 -0.22
CA THR A 132 10.33 -7.40 0.71
C THR A 132 11.17 -8.62 0.34
N GLU A 133 11.07 -9.12 -0.90
CA GLU A 133 11.82 -10.29 -1.35
C GLU A 133 13.34 -10.17 -1.22
N GLN A 134 13.88 -8.95 -1.33
CA GLN A 134 15.30 -8.70 -1.09
C GLN A 134 15.60 -8.66 0.41
N ARG A 135 14.75 -7.97 1.18
CA ARG A 135 14.91 -7.78 2.63
C ARG A 135 14.82 -9.08 3.42
N VAL A 136 13.93 -10.02 3.07
CA VAL A 136 13.82 -11.31 3.79
C VAL A 136 15.12 -12.13 3.79
N ARG A 137 16.05 -11.84 2.86
CA ARG A 137 17.35 -12.52 2.75
C ARG A 137 18.47 -11.80 3.47
N SER A 138 18.38 -10.48 3.65
CA SER A 138 19.48 -9.63 4.12
C SER A 138 19.21 -8.89 5.43
N MET A 139 17.96 -8.55 5.72
CA MET A 139 17.57 -7.75 6.87
C MET A 139 17.38 -8.62 8.11
N LYS A 140 17.97 -8.19 9.23
CA LYS A 140 17.81 -8.82 10.54
C LYS A 140 16.95 -7.94 11.42
N GLU A 141 15.99 -8.52 12.13
CA GLU A 141 15.04 -7.80 12.99
C GLU A 141 15.72 -6.81 13.97
N PRO A 142 16.83 -7.14 14.67
CA PRO A 142 17.46 -6.19 15.58
C PRO A 142 18.12 -4.99 14.89
N GLN A 143 18.18 -4.98 13.56
CA GLN A 143 18.74 -3.92 12.74
C GLN A 143 17.66 -3.22 11.90
N ASP A 144 16.44 -3.76 11.87
CA ASP A 144 15.38 -3.22 11.03
C ASP A 144 14.73 -2.03 11.69
N PHE A 145 15.18 -0.84 11.29
CA PHE A 145 14.61 0.43 11.70
C PHE A 145 14.44 1.36 10.50
N PHE A 146 13.54 2.31 10.66
CA PHE A 146 13.40 3.46 9.79
C PHE A 146 13.29 4.74 10.59
N GLU A 147 13.87 5.79 10.04
CA GLU A 147 13.92 7.11 10.64
C GLU A 147 12.85 8.00 10.00
N LEU A 148 12.14 8.76 10.83
CA LEU A 148 11.16 9.77 10.44
C LEU A 148 11.88 11.08 10.13
N PHE A 149 11.45 11.75 9.06
CA PHE A 149 12.04 13.02 8.67
C PHE A 149 11.43 14.18 9.47
N ASP A 150 12.26 15.16 9.79
CA ASP A 150 11.82 16.42 10.39
C ASP A 150 11.28 17.38 9.34
N PHE A 151 10.13 17.97 9.64
CA PHE A 151 9.42 18.90 8.76
C PHE A 151 9.15 20.22 9.46
N SER A 152 9.18 21.32 8.71
CA SER A 152 8.89 22.63 9.28
C SER A 152 7.41 22.74 9.62
N ALA A 153 7.06 22.82 10.90
CA ALA A 153 5.67 23.03 11.33
C ALA A 153 5.01 24.31 10.74
N LYS A 154 5.81 25.24 10.20
CA LYS A 154 5.34 26.46 9.55
C LYS A 154 4.99 26.25 8.07
N TYR A 155 5.79 25.46 7.36
CA TYR A 155 5.68 25.32 5.89
C TYR A 155 5.09 23.97 5.48
N ASP A 156 5.36 22.92 6.25
CA ASP A 156 5.06 21.52 5.97
C ASP A 156 4.10 20.95 7.03
N VAL A 157 3.03 21.68 7.32
CA VAL A 157 2.10 21.39 8.43
C VAL A 157 1.59 19.94 8.41
N VAL A 158 1.22 19.44 7.21
CA VAL A 158 0.67 18.09 7.05
C VAL A 158 1.73 17.02 7.35
N PRO A 159 2.91 17.00 6.67
CA PRO A 159 4.02 16.12 7.05
C PRO A 159 4.35 16.16 8.55
N THR A 160 4.45 17.35 9.16
CA THR A 160 4.76 17.49 10.60
C THR A 160 3.73 16.78 11.49
N ILE A 161 2.43 16.88 11.17
CA ILE A 161 1.38 16.17 11.92
C ILE A 161 1.52 14.65 11.73
N LEU A 162 1.76 14.22 10.49
CA LEU A 162 1.80 12.80 10.14
C LEU A 162 2.99 12.06 10.77
N VAL A 163 4.14 12.72 10.95
CA VAL A 163 5.33 12.13 11.59
C VAL A 163 5.39 12.35 13.09
N GLN A 164 4.43 13.05 13.70
CA GLN A 164 4.49 13.36 15.13
C GLN A 164 4.57 12.08 15.97
N ASN A 165 5.68 11.89 16.67
CA ASN A 165 5.95 10.70 17.45
C ASN A 165 6.85 11.01 18.66
N HIS A 166 6.96 10.08 19.59
CA HIS A 166 7.83 10.20 20.78
C HIS A 166 9.28 9.73 20.51
N THR A 167 9.53 9.21 19.31
CA THR A 167 10.83 8.80 18.79
C THR A 167 10.82 9.00 17.27
N ASP A 168 11.96 9.41 16.71
CA ASP A 168 12.19 9.50 15.25
C ASP A 168 12.58 8.15 14.65
N LEU A 169 13.17 7.26 15.44
CA LEU A 169 13.55 5.91 15.05
C LEU A 169 12.46 4.90 15.40
N VAL A 170 11.89 4.25 14.39
CA VAL A 170 10.79 3.29 14.50
C VAL A 170 11.25 1.91 14.03
N ARG A 171 10.84 0.84 14.74
CA ARG A 171 11.12 -0.54 14.33
C ARG A 171 10.42 -0.84 13.01
N GLY A 172 11.14 -1.50 12.10
CA GLY A 172 10.56 -2.05 10.88
C GLY A 172 9.70 -3.28 11.19
N PHE A 173 8.78 -3.56 10.29
CA PHE A 173 7.86 -4.71 10.33
C PHE A 173 7.47 -5.07 8.91
N TYR A 174 7.17 -6.33 8.65
CA TYR A 174 6.85 -6.83 7.32
C TYR A 174 5.35 -6.72 7.03
N GLY A 175 5.03 -6.81 5.75
CA GLY A 175 3.70 -7.03 5.23
C GLY A 175 3.81 -7.69 3.85
N GLN A 176 2.70 -7.77 3.12
CA GLN A 176 2.77 -8.12 1.70
C GLN A 176 3.57 -7.07 0.93
N THR A 177 3.38 -5.80 1.28
CA THR A 177 4.19 -4.68 0.79
C THR A 177 4.91 -4.06 1.98
N THR A 178 6.22 -4.23 2.07
CA THR A 178 7.00 -3.85 3.27
C THR A 178 7.66 -2.50 3.14
N ALA A 179 8.31 -2.21 2.00
CA ALA A 179 9.08 -1.00 1.83
C ALA A 179 9.26 -0.66 0.35
N TYR A 180 9.30 0.63 0.02
CA TYR A 180 9.26 1.09 -1.36
C TYR A 180 10.66 1.39 -1.90
N ARG A 181 10.94 0.92 -3.12
CA ARG A 181 12.16 1.21 -3.88
C ARG A 181 12.20 2.70 -4.22
N PRO A 182 13.22 3.47 -3.79
CA PRO A 182 13.26 4.91 -4.05
C PRO A 182 13.19 5.29 -5.53
N ALA A 183 13.74 4.43 -6.41
CA ALA A 183 13.75 4.66 -7.86
C ALA A 183 12.37 4.60 -8.52
N THR A 184 11.37 3.97 -7.89
CA THR A 184 10.00 3.91 -8.41
C THR A 184 9.09 4.98 -7.81
N ILE A 185 9.59 5.82 -6.89
CA ILE A 185 8.80 6.87 -6.23
C ILE A 185 8.80 8.13 -7.10
N LYS A 186 7.62 8.68 -7.37
CA LYS A 186 7.46 9.97 -8.08
C LYS A 186 8.19 11.09 -7.34
N SER A 187 8.78 12.03 -8.07
CA SER A 187 9.44 13.20 -7.47
C SER A 187 8.49 14.12 -6.72
N SER A 188 7.18 14.05 -6.99
CA SER A 188 6.14 14.78 -6.26
C SER A 188 5.79 14.16 -4.89
N THR A 189 6.29 12.96 -4.60
CA THR A 189 6.02 12.24 -3.36
C THR A 189 6.99 12.68 -2.26
N THR A 190 6.44 13.03 -1.10
CA THR A 190 7.20 13.33 0.10
C THR A 190 7.49 12.03 0.85
N ILE A 191 8.76 11.73 1.09
CA ILE A 191 9.18 10.63 1.97
C ILE A 191 9.13 11.11 3.41
N LEU A 192 8.25 10.52 4.21
CA LEU A 192 8.07 10.81 5.63
C LEU A 192 8.98 9.97 6.52
N GLY A 193 9.37 8.78 6.06
CA GLY A 193 10.33 7.93 6.76
C GLY A 193 11.00 6.90 5.86
N LYS A 194 12.26 6.60 6.17
CA LYS A 194 13.15 5.78 5.34
C LYS A 194 13.97 4.82 6.20
N SER A 195 14.19 3.60 5.71
CA SER A 195 15.05 2.64 6.41
C SER A 195 16.48 3.15 6.52
N VAL A 196 17.05 3.03 7.72
CA VAL A 196 18.45 3.40 7.98
C VAL A 196 19.46 2.38 7.44
N VAL A 197 19.00 1.20 7.02
CA VAL A 197 19.85 0.08 6.58
C VAL A 197 19.97 0.02 5.06
N ASP A 198 18.85 -0.06 4.34
CA ASP A 198 18.82 -0.24 2.89
C ASP A 198 18.34 1.00 2.12
N GLY A 199 17.90 2.02 2.84
CA GLY A 199 17.40 3.25 2.28
C GLY A 199 16.06 3.16 1.54
N ALA A 200 15.32 2.05 1.67
CA ALA A 200 13.96 1.95 1.14
C ALA A 200 13.03 2.91 1.91
N ALA A 201 12.09 3.54 1.21
CA ALA A 201 11.07 4.37 1.86
C ALA A 201 10.08 3.47 2.59
N ARG A 202 9.64 3.88 3.77
CA ARG A 202 8.69 3.12 4.61
C ARG A 202 7.36 3.84 4.74
N TYR A 203 7.38 5.16 4.71
CA TYR A 203 6.24 6.00 4.96
C TYR A 203 6.31 7.19 4.01
N ILE A 204 5.30 7.36 3.16
CA ILE A 204 5.30 8.32 2.07
C ILE A 204 3.93 9.01 1.97
N HIS A 205 3.93 10.23 1.47
CA HIS A 205 2.75 11.10 1.45
C HIS A 205 2.76 12.01 0.22
N GLY A 206 1.58 12.40 -0.23
CA GLY A 206 1.43 13.41 -1.26
C GLY A 206 0.01 13.95 -1.35
N SER A 207 -0.18 14.85 -2.32
CA SER A 207 -1.49 15.36 -2.73
C SER A 207 -1.95 14.70 -4.03
N TYR A 208 -3.26 14.61 -4.21
CA TYR A 208 -3.88 14.25 -5.49
C TYR A 208 -5.17 15.06 -5.65
N GLY A 209 -5.19 15.94 -6.66
CA GLY A 209 -6.22 16.98 -6.77
C GLY A 209 -6.24 17.87 -5.51
N GLU A 210 -7.43 18.05 -4.94
CA GLU A 210 -7.65 18.85 -3.73
C GLU A 210 -7.41 18.05 -2.42
N GLY A 211 -7.17 16.75 -2.52
CA GLY A 211 -7.01 15.86 -1.37
C GLY A 211 -5.58 15.37 -1.16
N TYR A 212 -5.47 14.43 -0.22
CA TYR A 212 -4.19 13.92 0.26
C TYR A 212 -4.22 12.40 0.37
N TRP A 213 -3.04 11.80 0.25
CA TRP A 213 -2.85 10.38 0.43
C TRP A 213 -1.59 10.10 1.24
N THR A 214 -1.60 8.99 1.97
CA THR A 214 -0.45 8.52 2.74
C THR A 214 -0.36 7.00 2.63
N PHE A 215 0.81 6.49 2.23
CA PHE A 215 1.11 5.05 2.17
C PHE A 215 2.14 4.69 3.23
N TYR A 216 1.86 3.63 3.99
CA TYR A 216 2.73 3.14 5.05
C TYR A 216 2.96 1.64 4.90
N GLY A 217 4.21 1.27 4.62
CA GLY A 217 4.62 -0.10 4.34
C GLY A 217 4.69 -0.97 5.60
N GLY A 218 4.32 -2.24 5.42
CA GLY A 218 4.19 -3.23 6.49
C GLY A 218 2.74 -3.44 6.95
N HIS A 219 2.53 -4.49 7.75
CA HIS A 219 1.22 -4.91 8.23
C HIS A 219 0.89 -4.41 9.64
N ASP A 220 1.60 -4.94 10.64
CA ASP A 220 1.39 -4.70 12.07
C ASP A 220 2.71 -4.22 12.68
N PRO A 221 2.77 -3.01 13.24
CA PRO A 221 4.01 -2.48 13.76
C PRO A 221 4.60 -3.20 14.97
N GLU A 222 3.81 -4.00 15.68
CA GLU A 222 4.25 -4.74 16.87
C GLU A 222 4.26 -6.27 16.65
N ASP A 223 4.04 -6.71 15.39
CA ASP A 223 4.28 -8.08 14.93
C ASP A 223 5.17 -8.04 13.68
N TYR A 224 6.45 -8.36 13.87
CA TYR A 224 7.49 -8.17 12.87
C TYR A 224 7.24 -8.89 11.54
N GLN A 225 6.60 -10.08 11.53
CA GLN A 225 6.39 -10.86 10.30
C GLN A 225 4.96 -11.26 10.01
N HIS A 226 4.06 -11.20 10.99
CA HIS A 226 2.64 -11.60 10.95
C HIS A 226 2.25 -12.51 9.78
N ARG A 227 2.23 -13.82 10.02
CA ARG A 227 1.90 -14.83 9.03
C ARG A 227 0.40 -15.13 9.04
N VAL A 228 -0.08 -15.67 7.93
CA VAL A 228 -1.47 -16.14 7.82
C VAL A 228 -1.76 -17.17 8.92
N GLY A 229 -2.67 -16.82 9.82
CA GLY A 229 -3.09 -17.64 10.95
C GLY A 229 -2.47 -17.26 12.30
N ASP A 230 -1.54 -16.30 12.32
CA ASP A 230 -1.02 -15.76 13.58
C ASP A 230 -2.14 -15.03 14.35
N PRO A 231 -2.13 -15.07 15.69
CA PRO A 231 -3.12 -14.36 16.49
C PRO A 231 -3.00 -12.84 16.33
N PRO A 232 -4.09 -12.08 16.51
CA PRO A 232 -4.01 -10.63 16.49
C PRO A 232 -3.15 -10.11 17.65
N THR A 233 -2.42 -9.03 17.41
CA THR A 233 -1.64 -8.33 18.43
C THR A 233 -2.54 -7.76 19.53
N ASP A 234 -2.19 -8.03 20.79
CA ASP A 234 -2.86 -7.43 21.94
C ASP A 234 -2.26 -6.06 22.25
N LEU A 235 -2.96 -5.01 21.80
CA LEU A 235 -2.54 -3.61 21.96
C LEU A 235 -2.33 -3.19 23.42
N ASN A 236 -2.92 -3.89 24.40
CA ASN A 236 -2.68 -3.60 25.83
C ASN A 236 -1.20 -3.78 26.22
N ASN A 237 -0.46 -4.61 25.49
CA ASN A 237 0.96 -4.84 25.71
C ASN A 237 1.85 -3.76 25.05
N HIS A 238 1.28 -2.90 24.19
CA HIS A 238 2.03 -1.93 23.40
C HIS A 238 1.49 -0.49 23.53
N PRO A 239 1.28 0.05 24.75
CA PRO A 239 0.62 1.34 24.96
C PRO A 239 1.38 2.54 24.38
N ASN A 240 2.69 2.39 24.14
CA ASN A 240 3.56 3.43 23.58
C ASN A 240 4.18 3.00 22.24
N SER A 241 3.49 2.17 21.45
CA SER A 241 4.00 1.77 20.14
C SER A 241 4.22 2.99 19.22
N PRO A 242 5.44 3.24 18.73
CA PRO A 242 5.68 4.31 17.78
C PRO A 242 5.03 4.03 16.42
N GLY A 243 4.97 2.77 16.00
CA GLY A 243 4.36 2.43 14.71
C GLY A 243 2.84 2.59 14.72
N TYR A 244 2.15 2.16 15.77
CA TYR A 244 0.71 2.42 15.92
C TYR A 244 0.42 3.91 16.12
N ARG A 245 1.32 4.69 16.72
CA ARG A 245 1.18 6.14 16.78
C ARG A 245 1.10 6.77 15.39
N LEU A 246 1.91 6.32 14.43
CA LEU A 246 1.85 6.82 13.05
C LEU A 246 0.52 6.46 12.36
N ILE A 247 0.00 5.26 12.59
CA ILE A 247 -1.33 4.86 12.11
C ILE A 247 -2.40 5.78 12.68
N LEU A 248 -2.35 6.05 13.99
CA LEU A 248 -3.28 6.93 14.67
C LEU A 248 -3.21 8.37 14.13
N ASN A 249 -2.02 8.90 13.85
CA ASN A 249 -1.88 10.23 13.25
C ASN A 249 -2.66 10.33 11.93
N ASN A 250 -2.63 9.30 11.09
CA ASN A 250 -3.40 9.26 9.84
C ASN A 250 -4.91 9.18 10.08
N ILE A 251 -5.35 8.35 11.03
CA ILE A 251 -6.78 8.22 11.36
C ILE A 251 -7.35 9.54 11.89
N LEU A 252 -6.56 10.28 12.67
CA LEU A 252 -6.97 11.56 13.26
C LEU A 252 -6.76 12.75 12.32
N PHE A 253 -5.92 12.63 11.29
CA PHE A 253 -5.60 13.72 10.37
C PHE A 253 -6.84 14.39 9.74
N PRO A 254 -7.86 13.66 9.24
CA PRO A 254 -9.08 14.27 8.70
C PRO A 254 -9.86 15.13 9.70
N ALA A 255 -9.67 14.90 11.01
CA ALA A 255 -10.31 15.70 12.06
C ALA A 255 -9.54 16.99 12.40
N ALA A 256 -8.33 17.17 11.87
CA ALA A 256 -7.52 18.37 12.06
C ALA A 256 -8.12 19.55 11.27
N LYS A 257 -9.07 20.27 11.87
CA LYS A 257 -9.63 21.50 11.31
C LYS A 257 -8.55 22.60 11.34
N LYS A 258 -8.35 23.29 10.21
CA LYS A 258 -7.60 24.55 10.22
C LYS A 258 -8.31 25.53 11.16
N PRO A 259 -7.61 26.18 12.10
CA PRO A 259 -8.20 27.30 12.83
C PRO A 259 -8.69 28.35 11.82
N PRO A 260 -9.81 29.04 12.08
CA PRO A 260 -10.23 30.15 11.23
C PRO A 260 -9.08 31.16 11.14
N GLN A 261 -8.69 31.51 9.92
CA GLN A 261 -7.74 32.61 9.73
C GLN A 261 -8.39 33.88 10.29
N LYS A 262 -7.70 34.54 11.22
CA LYS A 262 -8.08 35.89 11.62
C LYS A 262 -7.76 36.80 10.42
N THR A 263 -8.81 37.22 9.72
CA THR A 263 -8.79 38.39 8.84
C THR A 263 -8.68 39.66 9.68
#